data_AF-A0A8I2BWF2-F1
#
_entry.id   AF-A0A8I2BWF2-F1
#
_cell.length_a   1.000
_cell.length_b   1.000
_cell.length_c   1.000
_cell.angle_alpha   90.00
_cell.angle_beta   90.00
_cell.angle_gamma   90.00
#
_symmetry.space_group_name_H-M   'P 1'
#
loop_
_entity.id
_entity.type
_entity.pdbx_description
1 polymer ?
#
loop_
_entity_poly.entity_id
_entity_poly.type
_entity_poly.pdbx_seq_one_letter_code
_entity_poly.pdbx_strand_id
1 'polypeptide(L)'
;MKWGQTIFGALLALSLVLLSGGNAWASSNEQLKWIEGGRKIDLGKMATVELESSLLFLDAANTAKVSEMNHEKPSGKEIGSIFPKDENQNWEVVFEYYELGHIKDDEKEDIDADGILDNYK
;
A
#
# COMPACT_ATOMS: atom_id res chain seq x y z
N MET A 1 66.25 10.59 -9.20
CA MET A 1 64.87 11.11 -9.07
C MET A 1 63.90 10.05 -9.58
N LYS A 2 63.42 9.17 -8.71
CA LYS A 2 62.46 8.08 -9.04
C LYS A 2 61.19 8.13 -8.18
N TRP A 3 60.98 9.23 -7.45
CA TRP A 3 59.84 9.39 -6.52
C TRP A 3 58.58 9.93 -7.20
N GLY A 4 58.68 10.51 -8.41
CA GLY A 4 57.51 11.01 -9.14
C GLY A 4 56.63 9.91 -9.75
N GLN A 5 57.23 8.78 -10.15
CA GLN A 5 56.49 7.67 -10.78
C GLN A 5 55.74 6.80 -9.78
N THR A 6 56.20 6.71 -8.52
CA THR A 6 55.51 5.93 -7.48
C THR A 6 54.31 6.68 -6.89
N ILE A 7 54.36 8.01 -6.80
CA ILE A 7 53.25 8.83 -6.31
C ILE A 7 52.11 8.88 -7.33
N PHE A 8 52.41 8.96 -8.63
CA PHE A 8 51.38 8.92 -9.68
C PHE A 8 50.68 7.56 -9.78
N GLY A 9 51.41 6.46 -9.59
CA GLY A 9 50.83 5.11 -9.58
C GLY A 9 49.88 4.87 -8.40
N ALA A 10 50.18 5.41 -7.22
CA ALA A 10 49.34 5.28 -6.05
C ALA A 10 48.04 6.10 -6.14
N LEU A 11 48.07 7.29 -6.77
CA LEU A 11 46.89 8.13 -6.99
C LEU A 11 45.93 7.56 -8.04
N LEU A 12 46.45 6.87 -9.07
CA LEU A 12 45.61 6.22 -10.10
C LEU A 12 44.96 4.93 -9.59
N ALA A 13 45.58 4.23 -8.64
CA ALA A 13 45.00 3.06 -8.00
C ALA A 13 43.87 3.45 -7.01
N LEU A 14 43.95 4.63 -6.39
CA LEU A 14 42.94 5.09 -5.43
C LEU A 14 41.66 5.61 -6.12
N SER A 15 41.76 6.16 -7.33
CA SER A 15 40.59 6.60 -8.11
C SER A 15 39.78 5.44 -8.70
N LEU A 16 40.41 4.29 -8.97
CA LEU A 16 39.71 3.11 -9.48
C LEU A 16 38.83 2.41 -8.43
N VAL A 17 39.13 2.56 -7.14
CA VAL A 17 38.36 1.93 -6.05
C VAL A 17 37.05 2.71 -5.80
N LEU A 18 37.02 4.03 -6.01
CA LEU A 18 35.83 4.87 -5.80
C LEU A 18 34.73 4.69 -6.84
N LEU A 19 35.02 4.05 -7.99
CA LEU A 19 34.04 3.72 -9.03
C LEU A 19 33.41 2.33 -8.85
N SER A 20 33.88 1.54 -7.87
CA SER A 20 33.35 0.21 -7.56
C SER A 20 32.29 0.20 -6.45
N GLY A 21 31.92 1.37 -5.93
CA GLY A 21 30.75 1.56 -5.10
C GLY A 21 29.48 1.37 -5.94
N GLY A 22 29.20 0.13 -6.34
CA GLY A 22 27.90 -0.25 -6.86
C GLY A 22 26.88 0.12 -5.81
N ASN A 23 26.07 1.13 -6.10
CA ASN A 23 24.82 1.32 -5.39
C ASN A 23 24.00 0.07 -5.68
N ALA A 24 24.08 -0.93 -4.79
CA ALA A 24 23.08 -1.96 -4.72
C ALA A 24 21.82 -1.24 -4.21
N TRP A 25 21.08 -0.64 -5.14
CA TRP A 25 19.69 -0.32 -4.92
C TRP A 25 19.03 -1.66 -4.65
N ALA A 26 18.88 -2.01 -3.38
CA ALA A 26 18.03 -3.10 -2.97
C ALA A 26 16.61 -2.68 -3.35
N SER A 27 16.22 -2.96 -4.59
CA SER A 27 14.82 -3.02 -4.96
C SER A 27 14.27 -4.21 -4.16
N SER A 28 13.64 -3.91 -3.03
CA SER A 28 12.80 -4.87 -2.35
C SER A 28 11.66 -5.19 -3.32
N ASN A 29 11.81 -6.26 -4.11
CA ASN A 29 10.68 -6.91 -4.74
C ASN A 29 9.86 -7.54 -3.61
N GLU A 30 9.15 -6.71 -2.84
CA GLU A 30 8.16 -7.19 -1.90
C GLU A 30 7.04 -7.84 -2.71
N GLN A 31 7.02 -9.17 -2.70
CA GLN A 31 6.04 -9.93 -3.48
C GLN A 31 4.66 -9.77 -2.84
N LEU A 32 3.74 -9.15 -3.59
CA LEU A 32 2.34 -9.02 -3.20
C LEU A 32 1.67 -10.40 -3.15
N LYS A 33 0.84 -10.62 -2.13
CA LYS A 33 0.11 -11.88 -1.92
C LYS A 33 -1.29 -11.81 -2.53
N TRP A 34 -1.36 -12.02 -3.84
CA TRP A 34 -2.61 -12.05 -4.58
C TRP A 34 -3.51 -13.22 -4.19
N ILE A 35 -4.79 -12.93 -3.99
CA ILE A 35 -5.85 -13.92 -3.77
C ILE A 35 -6.70 -13.98 -5.02
N GLU A 36 -6.76 -15.18 -5.60
CA GLU A 36 -7.55 -15.47 -6.79
C GLU A 36 -9.06 -15.43 -6.49
N GLY A 37 -9.83 -14.84 -7.42
CA GLY A 37 -11.28 -14.88 -7.42
C GLY A 37 -11.88 -16.26 -7.72
N GLY A 38 -13.21 -16.32 -7.81
CA GLY A 38 -14.00 -17.54 -7.79
C GLY A 38 -14.32 -18.01 -6.36
N ARG A 39 -14.28 -17.09 -5.39
CA ARG A 39 -14.48 -17.39 -3.97
C ARG A 39 -15.06 -16.20 -3.21
N LYS A 40 -15.64 -16.50 -2.06
CA LYS A 40 -16.14 -15.49 -1.13
C LYS A 40 -14.98 -14.90 -0.32
N ILE A 41 -14.93 -13.57 -0.22
CA ILE A 41 -13.92 -12.80 0.51
C ILE A 41 -14.60 -12.02 1.63
N ASP A 42 -14.13 -12.23 2.86
CA ASP A 42 -14.56 -11.53 4.05
C ASP A 42 -13.86 -10.16 4.14
N LEU A 43 -14.64 -9.08 4.26
CA LEU A 43 -14.16 -7.71 4.41
C LEU A 43 -14.26 -7.26 5.89
N GLY A 44 -13.98 -8.18 6.81
CA GLY A 44 -14.18 -8.02 8.24
C GLY A 44 -15.65 -8.11 8.62
N LYS A 45 -16.02 -7.44 9.72
CA LYS A 45 -17.39 -7.55 10.28
C LYS A 45 -18.47 -6.82 9.47
N MET A 46 -18.10 -6.09 8.42
CA MET A 46 -18.99 -5.16 7.73
C MET A 46 -19.69 -5.77 6.53
N ALA A 47 -18.95 -6.55 5.73
CA ALA A 47 -19.44 -7.05 4.46
C ALA A 47 -18.72 -8.31 4.01
N THR A 48 -19.29 -8.96 3.01
CA THR A 48 -18.63 -10.05 2.29
C THR A 48 -18.85 -9.86 0.80
N VAL A 49 -17.82 -10.15 0.01
CA VAL A 49 -17.86 -10.03 -1.46
C VAL A 49 -17.75 -11.41 -2.08
N GLU A 50 -18.64 -11.72 -3.02
CA GLU A 50 -18.46 -12.85 -3.93
C GLU A 50 -17.54 -12.39 -5.06
N LEU A 51 -16.26 -12.78 -5.00
CA LEU A 51 -15.25 -12.31 -5.93
C LEU A 51 -15.27 -13.16 -7.19
N GLU A 52 -15.56 -12.54 -8.33
CA GLU A 52 -15.57 -13.21 -9.63
C GLU A 52 -14.20 -13.76 -10.05
N SER A 53 -14.18 -14.84 -10.82
CA SER A 53 -12.92 -15.52 -11.21
C SER A 53 -12.01 -14.66 -12.11
N SER A 54 -12.53 -13.60 -12.72
CA SER A 54 -11.77 -12.63 -13.51
C SER A 54 -11.06 -11.56 -12.67
N LEU A 55 -11.20 -11.61 -11.34
CA LEU A 55 -10.69 -10.61 -10.41
C LEU A 55 -9.65 -11.19 -9.44
N LEU A 56 -8.83 -10.30 -8.91
CA LEU A 56 -7.84 -10.54 -7.87
C LEU A 56 -8.16 -9.71 -6.64
N PHE A 57 -7.74 -10.19 -5.47
CA PHE A 57 -7.87 -9.48 -4.21
C PHE A 57 -6.54 -9.39 -3.46
N LEU A 58 -6.33 -8.28 -2.76
CA LEU A 58 -5.27 -8.09 -1.78
C LEU A 58 -5.87 -7.78 -0.42
N ASP A 59 -5.26 -8.32 0.64
CA ASP A 59 -5.60 -7.95 2.01
C ASP A 59 -5.16 -6.52 2.34
N ALA A 60 -5.57 -6.01 3.50
CA ALA A 60 -5.21 -4.69 4.01
C ALA A 60 -3.71 -4.37 3.89
N ALA A 61 -2.86 -5.30 4.31
CA ALA A 61 -1.42 -5.09 4.35
C ALA A 61 -0.82 -4.98 2.94
N ASN A 62 -1.25 -5.82 2.00
CA ASN A 62 -0.79 -5.75 0.62
C ASN A 62 -1.41 -4.59 -0.15
N THR A 63 -2.64 -4.18 0.21
CA THR A 63 -3.29 -2.99 -0.35
C THR A 63 -2.50 -1.73 0.01
N ALA A 64 -2.15 -1.55 1.29
CA ALA A 64 -1.31 -0.44 1.74
C ALA A 64 0.05 -0.44 1.01
N LYS A 65 0.65 -1.60 0.79
CA LYS A 65 1.88 -1.71 0.00
C LYS A 65 1.71 -1.26 -1.44
N VAL A 66 0.60 -1.63 -2.10
CA VAL A 66 0.31 -1.15 -3.46
C VAL A 66 0.19 0.38 -3.48
N SER A 67 -0.51 0.98 -2.52
CA SER A 67 -0.56 2.44 -2.39
C SER A 67 0.84 3.04 -2.25
N GLU A 68 1.70 2.50 -1.38
CA GLU A 68 3.10 2.97 -1.25
C GLU A 68 3.90 2.83 -2.55
N MET A 69 3.75 1.70 -3.26
CA MET A 69 4.37 1.44 -4.56
C MET A 69 3.89 2.44 -5.62
N ASN A 70 2.63 2.86 -5.54
CA ASN A 70 2.02 3.89 -6.40
C ASN A 70 2.34 5.33 -5.93
N HIS A 71 3.21 5.49 -4.93
CA HIS A 71 3.56 6.78 -4.32
C HIS A 71 2.39 7.50 -3.65
N GLU A 72 1.36 6.75 -3.26
CA GLU A 72 0.27 7.21 -2.43
C GLU A 72 0.60 7.00 -0.95
N LYS A 73 -0.11 7.71 -0.08
CA LYS A 73 -0.01 7.53 1.36
C LYS A 73 -1.18 6.65 1.82
N PRO A 74 -0.94 5.44 2.36
CA PRO A 74 -2.00 4.64 2.97
C PRO A 74 -2.72 5.42 4.07
N SER A 75 -4.04 5.27 4.14
CA SER A 75 -4.87 5.83 5.20
C SER A 75 -4.69 5.08 6.53
N GLY A 76 -4.21 3.83 6.47
CA GLY A 76 -4.15 2.91 7.61
C GLY A 76 -5.52 2.35 8.00
N LYS A 77 -6.52 2.50 7.12
CA LYS A 77 -7.90 2.01 7.27
C LYS A 77 -8.29 1.01 6.18
N GLU A 78 -7.33 0.61 5.35
CA GLU A 78 -7.52 -0.38 4.30
C GLU A 78 -7.97 -1.70 4.90
N ILE A 79 -8.99 -2.29 4.28
CA ILE A 79 -9.44 -3.66 4.52
C ILE A 79 -8.87 -4.59 3.45
N GLY A 80 -8.81 -4.10 2.21
CA GLY A 80 -8.31 -4.82 1.06
C GLY A 80 -8.59 -4.07 -0.24
N SER A 81 -8.19 -4.64 -1.37
CA SER A 81 -8.48 -4.08 -2.69
C SER A 81 -8.72 -5.16 -3.74
N ILE A 82 -9.47 -4.81 -4.78
CA ILE A 82 -9.80 -5.67 -5.93
C ILE A 82 -9.21 -5.09 -7.20
N PHE A 83 -8.68 -5.98 -8.04
CA PHE A 83 -8.09 -5.66 -9.34
C PHE A 83 -8.63 -6.59 -10.44
N PRO A 84 -8.68 -6.12 -11.70
CA PRO A 84 -8.89 -7.00 -12.85
C PRO A 84 -7.67 -7.91 -13.06
N LYS A 85 -7.90 -9.16 -13.47
CA LYS A 85 -6.83 -10.03 -13.99
C LYS A 85 -6.38 -9.65 -15.40
N ASP A 86 -7.25 -9.00 -16.15
CA ASP A 86 -6.98 -8.59 -17.52
C ASP A 86 -5.99 -7.44 -17.52
N GLU A 87 -4.79 -7.68 -18.04
CA GLU A 87 -3.70 -6.70 -18.12
C GLU A 87 -4.05 -5.46 -18.97
N ASN A 88 -5.12 -5.52 -19.78
CA ASN A 88 -5.60 -4.38 -20.55
C ASN A 88 -6.52 -3.46 -19.75
N GLN A 89 -6.87 -3.83 -18.52
CA GLN A 89 -7.71 -3.04 -17.62
C GLN A 89 -6.85 -2.45 -16.51
N ASN A 90 -6.97 -1.14 -16.31
CA ASN A 90 -6.21 -0.41 -15.29
C ASN A 90 -7.16 0.32 -14.35
N TRP A 91 -7.72 -0.42 -13.41
CA TRP A 91 -8.58 0.09 -12.35
C TRP A 91 -8.38 -0.75 -11.09
N GLU A 92 -8.65 -0.15 -9.93
CA GLU A 92 -8.70 -0.85 -8.66
C GLU A 92 -9.90 -0.37 -7.84
N VAL A 93 -10.36 -1.21 -6.93
CA VAL A 93 -11.34 -0.83 -5.90
C VAL A 93 -10.69 -1.04 -4.55
N VAL A 94 -10.51 0.02 -3.79
CA VAL A 94 -9.96 -0.03 -2.42
C VAL A 94 -11.11 0.01 -1.42
N PHE A 95 -11.12 -0.93 -0.48
CA PHE A 95 -12.07 -0.98 0.62
C PHE A 95 -11.44 -0.39 1.88
N GLU A 96 -12.10 0.59 2.45
CA GLU A 96 -11.73 1.20 3.73
C GLU A 96 -12.97 1.30 4.62
N TYR A 97 -12.77 1.29 5.93
CA TYR A 97 -13.86 1.51 6.88
C TYR A 97 -13.51 2.59 7.89
N TYR A 98 -14.44 3.53 8.03
CA TYR A 98 -14.44 4.54 9.05
C TYR A 98 -15.68 4.37 9.91
N GLU A 99 -15.48 4.23 11.21
CA GLU A 99 -16.58 4.19 12.19
C GLU A 99 -17.12 5.60 12.43
N LEU A 100 -17.72 6.19 11.40
CA LEU A 100 -18.36 7.49 11.47
C LEU A 100 -19.82 7.27 11.86
N GLY A 101 -20.05 6.99 13.15
CA GLY A 101 -21.35 7.01 13.81
C GLY A 101 -22.55 6.64 12.93
N HIS A 102 -22.64 5.38 12.51
CA HIS A 102 -23.83 4.88 11.83
C HIS A 102 -24.99 4.92 12.82
N ILE A 103 -25.96 5.80 12.56
CA ILE A 103 -27.25 5.78 13.24
C ILE A 103 -28.11 4.80 12.45
N LYS A 104 -28.53 3.73 13.10
CA LYS A 104 -29.48 2.81 12.48
C LYS A 104 -30.85 3.48 12.36
N ASP A 105 -31.63 3.07 11.37
CA ASP A 105 -32.97 3.64 11.15
C ASP A 105 -33.92 3.44 12.36
N ASP A 106 -33.70 2.38 13.15
CA ASP A 106 -34.47 2.10 14.37
C ASP A 106 -34.05 2.98 15.56
N GLU A 107 -32.84 3.55 15.53
CA GLU A 107 -32.34 4.50 16.54
C GLU A 107 -32.82 5.93 16.27
N LYS A 108 -33.54 6.18 15.17
CA LYS A 108 -34.03 7.52 14.76
C LYS A 108 -34.82 8.24 15.86
N GLU A 109 -35.66 7.51 16.59
CA GLU A 109 -36.52 8.09 17.64
C GLU A 109 -35.76 8.34 18.95
N ASP A 110 -34.55 7.78 19.10
CA ASP A 110 -33.69 7.91 20.28
C ASP A 110 -32.62 9.01 20.12
N ILE A 111 -32.56 9.67 18.96
CA ILE A 111 -31.61 10.76 18.70
C ILE A 111 -32.05 12.02 19.44
N ASP A 112 -31.25 12.44 20.43
CA ASP A 112 -31.36 13.76 21.04
C ASP A 112 -30.80 14.84 20.10
N ALA A 113 -31.68 15.44 19.29
CA ALA A 113 -31.32 16.48 18.33
C ALA A 113 -30.66 17.71 18.97
N ASP A 114 -31.08 18.07 20.19
CA ASP A 114 -30.53 19.22 20.90
C ASP A 114 -29.15 18.88 21.49
N GLY A 115 -28.97 17.65 21.99
CA GLY A 115 -27.72 17.16 22.55
C GLY A 115 -26.58 16.96 21.54
N ILE A 116 -26.87 16.81 20.24
CA ILE A 116 -25.85 16.67 19.19
C ILE A 116 -24.90 17.87 19.14
N LEU A 117 -25.42 19.08 19.39
CA LEU A 117 -24.64 20.32 19.29
C LEU A 117 -23.87 20.65 20.58
N ASP A 118 -24.14 19.96 21.68
CA ASP A 118 -23.51 20.26 22.97
C ASP A 118 -22.02 19.90 23.01
N ASN A 119 -21.58 18.90 22.22
CA ASN A 119 -20.16 18.55 22.10
C ASN A 119 -19.34 19.55 21.24
N TYR A 120 -19.98 20.57 20.66
CA TYR A 120 -19.34 21.59 19.82
C TYR A 120 -19.27 22.99 20.46
N LYS A 121 -19.72 23.14 21.71
CA LYS A 121 -19.64 24.38 22.50
C LYS A 121 -18.35 24.43 23.32
#